data_AF-A0A1G3UKQ3-F1
#
_entry.id   AF-A0A1G3UKQ3-F1
#
_cell.length_a   1.000
_cell.length_b   1.000
_cell.length_c   1.000
_cell.angle_alpha   90.00
_cell.angle_beta   90.00
_cell.angle_gamma   90.00
#
_symmetry.space_group_name_H-M   'P 1'
#
loop_
_entity.id
_entity.type
_entity.pdbx_description
1 polymer ?
#
loop_
_entity_poly.entity_id
_entity_poly.type
_entity_poly.pdbx_seq_one_letter_code
_entity_poly.pdbx_strand_id
1 'polypeptide(L)'
;MNSKIVKKIGIVLRPSTPELKDGYIKMEAIFKNYDIEVMLEQQSAKMIGIAGSDFKEICQECDCLVSFGGDGTLISTVRKSFDFDIPILGVHAGNLGFLADLSLDELDDFVQKIIKHRYRVDERAVLEATVIKNDKEVKYYAFNDIVLTRTRVSNMIHIETLIDSRSFNTYYGDGVIVSTPTGSTAYNLSAGGPVLFPMSNVFALTPICPHSLTQRPIVLPGKFAIEMRTSEERALIII
;
A
#
# COMPACT_ATOMS: atom_id res chain seq x y z
N MET A 1 2.25 -14.10 15.93
CA MET A 1 1.12 -14.91 15.41
C MET A 1 1.63 -16.29 15.04
N ASN A 2 0.87 -17.36 15.33
CA ASN A 2 1.22 -18.72 14.93
C ASN A 2 1.14 -18.85 13.41
N SER A 3 2.18 -19.40 12.78
CA SER A 3 2.25 -19.60 11.33
C SER A 3 1.11 -20.51 10.86
N LYS A 4 0.09 -19.95 10.19
CA LYS A 4 -1.03 -20.71 9.62
C LYS A 4 -0.51 -21.65 8.53
N ILE A 5 -1.10 -22.83 8.38
CA ILE A 5 -0.81 -23.71 7.24
C ILE A 5 -1.37 -23.03 5.99
N VAL A 6 -0.52 -22.80 5.00
CA VAL A 6 -0.92 -22.26 3.69
C VAL A 6 -1.27 -23.44 2.79
N LYS A 7 -2.56 -23.57 2.44
CA LYS A 7 -3.07 -24.60 1.53
C LYS A 7 -3.67 -24.03 0.27
N LYS A 8 -4.13 -22.78 0.32
CA LYS A 8 -4.79 -22.11 -0.80
C LYS A 8 -4.30 -20.68 -0.92
N ILE A 9 -3.95 -20.26 -2.12
CA ILE A 9 -3.46 -18.90 -2.40
C ILE A 9 -4.24 -18.23 -3.52
N GLY A 10 -4.35 -16.90 -3.40
CA GLY A 10 -4.92 -16.04 -4.45
C GLY A 10 -3.81 -15.32 -5.20
N ILE A 11 -3.84 -15.28 -6.52
CA ILE A 11 -2.86 -14.55 -7.33
C ILE A 11 -3.51 -13.32 -7.96
N VAL A 12 -2.82 -12.19 -7.89
CA VAL A 12 -3.14 -10.94 -8.58
C VAL A 12 -1.97 -10.55 -9.47
N LEU A 13 -2.24 -10.27 -10.75
CA LEU A 13 -1.22 -9.88 -11.72
C LEU A 13 -1.15 -8.37 -11.88
N ARG A 14 0.02 -7.85 -12.31
CA ARG A 14 0.15 -6.47 -12.76
C ARG A 14 -0.86 -6.21 -13.90
N PRO A 15 -1.76 -5.20 -13.76
CA PRO A 15 -2.74 -4.88 -14.78
C PRO A 15 -2.10 -4.54 -16.13
N SER A 16 -2.85 -4.74 -17.22
CA SER A 16 -2.44 -4.37 -18.59
C SER A 16 -1.10 -4.98 -19.04
N THR A 17 -0.73 -6.14 -18.49
CA THR A 17 0.56 -6.83 -18.73
C THR A 17 0.32 -8.29 -19.16
N PRO A 18 -0.26 -8.55 -20.35
CA PRO A 18 -0.58 -9.91 -20.81
C PRO A 18 0.64 -10.84 -20.93
N GLU A 19 1.85 -10.28 -21.08
CA GLU A 19 3.12 -11.02 -21.12
C GLU A 19 3.47 -11.74 -19.80
N LEU A 20 2.77 -11.45 -18.69
CA LEU A 20 2.93 -12.20 -17.43
C LEU A 20 2.37 -13.62 -17.47
N LYS A 21 1.69 -14.02 -18.55
CA LYS A 21 1.06 -15.34 -18.69
C LYS A 21 2.03 -16.48 -18.41
N ASP A 22 3.21 -16.48 -19.01
CA ASP A 22 4.18 -17.57 -18.84
C ASP A 22 4.74 -17.58 -17.41
N GLY A 23 4.95 -16.41 -16.83
CA GLY A 23 5.36 -16.26 -15.42
C GLY A 23 4.28 -16.78 -14.45
N TYR A 24 3.00 -16.50 -14.72
CA TYR A 24 1.88 -17.05 -13.96
C TYR A 24 1.83 -18.57 -14.06
N ILE A 25 1.97 -19.15 -15.26
CA ILE A 25 1.94 -20.61 -15.43
C ILE A 25 3.08 -21.28 -14.65
N LYS A 26 4.29 -20.70 -14.68
CA LYS A 26 5.43 -21.18 -13.88
C LYS A 26 5.14 -21.08 -12.38
N MET A 27 4.61 -19.94 -11.93
CA MET A 27 4.22 -19.73 -10.53
C MET A 27 3.17 -20.73 -10.06
N GLU A 28 2.11 -20.93 -10.85
CA GLU A 28 1.04 -21.88 -10.56
C GLU A 28 1.57 -23.31 -10.43
N ALA A 29 2.47 -23.71 -11.34
CA ALA A 29 3.10 -25.03 -11.30
C ALA A 29 3.93 -25.23 -10.03
N ILE A 30 4.69 -24.22 -9.59
CA ILE A 30 5.47 -24.27 -8.34
C ILE A 30 4.56 -24.54 -7.15
N PHE A 31 3.49 -23.76 -6.96
CA PHE A 31 2.58 -23.95 -5.83
C PHE A 31 1.89 -25.33 -5.87
N LYS A 32 1.43 -25.76 -7.05
CA LYS A 32 0.80 -27.08 -7.22
C LYS A 32 1.74 -28.24 -6.90
N ASN A 33 3.04 -28.13 -7.15
CA ASN A 33 4.02 -29.16 -6.78
C ASN A 33 4.11 -29.41 -5.27
N TYR A 34 3.65 -28.46 -4.45
CA TYR A 34 3.61 -28.56 -2.99
C TYR A 34 2.18 -28.74 -2.45
N ASP A 35 1.25 -29.20 -3.28
CA ASP A 35 -0.17 -29.40 -2.93
C ASP A 35 -0.88 -28.12 -2.45
N ILE A 36 -0.45 -26.95 -2.96
CA ILE A 36 -1.10 -25.66 -2.68
C ILE A 36 -2.04 -25.32 -3.83
N GLU A 37 -3.32 -25.12 -3.51
CA GLU A 37 -4.35 -24.70 -4.47
C GLU A 37 -4.15 -23.22 -4.86
N VAL A 38 -4.40 -22.90 -6.13
CA VAL A 38 -4.19 -21.57 -6.70
C VAL A 38 -5.50 -21.06 -7.31
N MET A 39 -5.93 -19.87 -6.87
CA MET A 39 -6.98 -19.09 -7.50
C MET A 39 -6.39 -17.86 -8.19
N LEU A 40 -6.85 -17.55 -9.39
CA LEU A 40 -6.44 -16.32 -10.09
C LEU A 40 -7.57 -15.30 -10.09
N GLU A 41 -7.26 -14.05 -9.76
CA GLU A 41 -8.22 -12.95 -9.75
C GLU A 41 -8.82 -12.68 -11.15
N GLN A 42 -10.11 -12.40 -11.20
CA GLN A 42 -10.90 -12.29 -12.44
C GLN A 42 -10.31 -11.34 -13.51
N GLN A 43 -9.86 -10.14 -13.13
CA GLN A 43 -9.26 -9.18 -14.07
C GLN A 43 -7.91 -9.69 -14.59
N SER A 44 -7.11 -10.27 -13.70
CA SER A 44 -5.83 -10.91 -13.99
C SER A 44 -6.01 -12.09 -14.97
N ALA A 45 -7.01 -12.93 -14.73
CA ALA A 45 -7.35 -14.07 -15.57
C ALA A 45 -7.84 -13.64 -16.96
N LYS A 46 -8.74 -12.66 -17.01
CA LYS A 46 -9.24 -12.09 -18.27
C LYS A 46 -8.11 -11.52 -19.11
N MET A 47 -7.12 -10.89 -18.49
CA MET A 47 -5.95 -10.32 -19.18
C MET A 47 -5.10 -11.37 -19.89
N ILE A 48 -4.90 -12.55 -19.29
CA ILE A 48 -4.08 -13.63 -19.87
C ILE A 48 -4.91 -14.71 -20.61
N GLY A 49 -6.23 -14.49 -20.70
CA GLY A 49 -7.17 -15.34 -21.44
C GLY A 49 -7.49 -16.66 -20.74
N ILE A 50 -7.62 -16.68 -19.42
CA ILE A 50 -8.04 -17.85 -18.63
C ILE A 50 -9.23 -17.52 -17.72
N ALA A 51 -9.82 -18.53 -17.10
CA ALA A 51 -10.88 -18.36 -16.10
C ALA A 51 -10.28 -17.89 -14.76
N GLY A 52 -10.98 -17.00 -14.07
CA GLY A 52 -10.59 -16.50 -12.76
C GLY A 52 -11.77 -16.51 -11.79
N SER A 53 -11.51 -16.04 -10.59
CA SER A 53 -12.47 -15.97 -9.48
C SER A 53 -12.63 -14.53 -9.00
N ASP A 54 -13.75 -14.26 -8.33
CA ASP A 54 -14.00 -12.94 -7.75
C ASP A 54 -12.97 -12.61 -6.67
N PHE A 55 -12.51 -11.36 -6.61
CA PHE A 55 -11.45 -10.97 -5.67
C PHE A 55 -11.89 -11.14 -4.21
N LYS A 56 -13.16 -10.91 -3.89
CA LYS A 56 -13.68 -11.08 -2.53
C LYS A 56 -13.73 -12.55 -2.14
N GLU A 57 -14.15 -13.41 -3.05
CA GLU A 57 -14.12 -14.87 -2.87
C GLU A 57 -12.69 -15.35 -2.59
N ILE A 58 -11.73 -14.90 -3.39
CA ILE A 58 -10.30 -15.19 -3.18
C ILE A 58 -9.85 -14.78 -1.77
N CYS A 59 -10.18 -13.56 -1.32
CA CYS A 59 -9.79 -13.08 0.00
C CYS A 59 -10.46 -13.84 1.15
N GLN A 60 -11.61 -14.48 0.92
CA GLN A 60 -12.34 -15.26 1.93
C GLN A 60 -11.87 -16.71 2.01
N GLU A 61 -11.43 -17.29 0.88
CA GLU A 61 -11.06 -18.71 0.80
C GLU A 61 -9.55 -18.97 0.90
N CYS A 62 -8.72 -18.01 0.53
CA CYS A 62 -7.27 -18.19 0.51
C CYS A 62 -6.62 -17.89 1.86
N ASP A 63 -5.48 -18.52 2.12
CA ASP A 63 -4.66 -18.29 3.30
C ASP A 63 -3.69 -17.11 3.13
N CYS A 64 -3.39 -16.74 1.88
CA CYS A 64 -2.47 -15.69 1.50
C CYS A 64 -2.77 -15.21 0.07
N LEU A 65 -2.44 -13.96 -0.22
CA LEU A 65 -2.41 -13.41 -1.58
C LEU A 65 -0.97 -13.35 -2.11
N VAL A 66 -0.82 -13.53 -3.41
CA VAL A 66 0.44 -13.33 -4.14
C VAL A 66 0.22 -12.22 -5.16
N SER A 67 0.91 -11.10 -4.96
CA SER A 67 0.96 -10.01 -5.93
C SER A 67 2.14 -10.25 -6.87
N PHE A 68 1.87 -10.62 -8.12
CA PHE A 68 2.89 -10.83 -9.14
C PHE A 68 3.01 -9.59 -10.05
N GLY A 69 4.08 -8.81 -9.89
CA GLY A 69 4.21 -7.53 -10.57
C GLY A 69 5.34 -6.66 -10.03
N GLY A 70 5.03 -5.43 -9.62
CA GLY A 70 5.96 -4.55 -8.91
C GLY A 70 5.28 -3.92 -7.70
N ASP A 71 5.94 -2.94 -7.08
CA ASP A 71 5.44 -2.30 -5.85
C ASP A 71 4.02 -1.73 -6.01
N GLY A 72 3.68 -1.15 -7.17
CA GLY A 72 2.33 -0.65 -7.45
C GLY A 72 1.25 -1.75 -7.45
N THR A 73 1.58 -2.96 -7.92
CA THR A 73 0.67 -4.12 -7.86
C THR A 73 0.46 -4.55 -6.42
N LEU A 74 1.53 -4.59 -5.62
CA LEU A 74 1.47 -4.96 -4.21
C LEU A 74 0.62 -3.95 -3.42
N ILE A 75 0.89 -2.66 -3.58
CA ILE A 75 0.15 -1.57 -2.92
C ILE A 75 -1.34 -1.64 -3.26
N SER A 76 -1.67 -1.85 -4.55
CA SER A 76 -3.05 -2.01 -5.01
C SER A 76 -3.73 -3.22 -4.36
N THR A 77 -3.00 -4.35 -4.26
CA THR A 77 -3.50 -5.58 -3.63
C THR A 77 -3.74 -5.38 -2.14
N VAL A 78 -2.82 -4.72 -1.41
CA VAL A 78 -2.99 -4.36 0.01
C VAL A 78 -4.25 -3.52 0.21
N ARG A 79 -4.43 -2.45 -0.58
CA ARG A 79 -5.58 -1.56 -0.46
C ARG A 79 -6.92 -2.27 -0.68
N LYS A 80 -6.98 -3.19 -1.65
CA LYS A 80 -8.21 -3.93 -1.97
C LYS A 80 -8.54 -5.02 -0.94
N SER A 81 -7.53 -5.59 -0.29
CA SER A 81 -7.67 -6.70 0.66
C SER A 81 -7.66 -6.28 2.13
N PHE A 82 -7.53 -4.98 2.41
CA PHE A 82 -7.40 -4.44 3.77
C PHE A 82 -8.46 -4.97 4.75
N ASP A 83 -9.73 -5.02 4.34
CA ASP A 83 -10.83 -5.47 5.20
C ASP A 83 -10.83 -6.98 5.50
N PHE A 84 -9.95 -7.77 4.87
CA PHE A 84 -9.89 -9.23 5.01
C PHE A 84 -8.74 -9.73 5.90
N ASP A 85 -7.82 -8.85 6.30
CA ASP A 85 -6.65 -9.20 7.13
C ASP A 85 -5.86 -10.43 6.62
N ILE A 86 -5.71 -10.51 5.30
CA ILE A 86 -5.03 -11.61 4.61
C ILE A 86 -3.57 -11.23 4.32
N PRO A 87 -2.58 -12.09 4.66
CA PRO A 87 -1.18 -11.80 4.36
C PRO A 87 -0.92 -11.78 2.86
N ILE A 88 0.07 -10.99 2.43
CA ILE A 88 0.37 -10.76 1.02
C ILE A 88 1.85 -10.98 0.76
N LEU A 89 2.15 -11.84 -0.20
CA LEU A 89 3.48 -12.09 -0.74
C LEU A 89 3.67 -11.28 -2.04
N GLY A 90 4.67 -10.40 -2.06
CA GLY A 90 5.07 -9.70 -3.29
C GLY A 90 6.10 -10.52 -4.08
N VAL A 91 5.77 -10.89 -5.32
CA VAL A 91 6.72 -11.49 -6.27
C VAL A 91 6.95 -10.50 -7.40
N HIS A 92 8.20 -10.11 -7.66
CA HIS A 92 8.49 -9.16 -8.72
C HIS A 92 8.64 -9.83 -10.09
N ALA A 93 8.11 -9.17 -11.12
CA ALA A 93 8.09 -9.64 -12.51
C ALA A 93 9.05 -8.82 -13.40
N GLY A 94 10.30 -8.64 -12.93
CA GLY A 94 11.29 -7.77 -13.58
C GLY A 94 12.37 -7.29 -12.61
N ASN A 95 12.69 -5.99 -12.64
CA ASN A 95 13.66 -5.39 -11.72
C ASN A 95 13.21 -5.48 -10.26
N LEU A 96 14.17 -5.57 -9.34
CA LEU A 96 13.95 -5.60 -7.89
C LEU A 96 13.21 -4.32 -7.43
N GLY A 97 12.11 -4.50 -6.71
CA GLY A 97 11.33 -3.41 -6.10
C GLY A 97 11.84 -3.06 -4.70
N PHE A 98 11.15 -2.13 -4.02
CA PHE A 98 11.42 -1.84 -2.61
C PHE A 98 10.56 -2.69 -1.66
N LEU A 99 9.43 -3.20 -2.15
CA LEU A 99 8.47 -3.97 -1.34
C LEU A 99 8.35 -5.44 -1.79
N ALA A 100 8.46 -5.68 -3.10
CA ALA A 100 8.45 -7.01 -3.69
C ALA A 100 9.90 -7.51 -3.89
N ASP A 101 10.45 -8.14 -2.86
CA ASP A 101 11.85 -8.58 -2.83
C ASP A 101 12.06 -10.05 -3.26
N LEU A 102 10.99 -10.75 -3.64
CA LEU A 102 11.06 -12.16 -4.09
C LEU A 102 10.94 -12.25 -5.61
N SER A 103 11.93 -12.82 -6.28
CA SER A 103 11.83 -13.10 -7.71
C SER A 103 11.06 -14.40 -7.99
N LEU A 104 10.59 -14.56 -9.23
CA LEU A 104 9.94 -15.81 -9.65
C LEU A 104 10.90 -17.02 -9.60
N ASP A 105 12.20 -16.80 -9.76
CA ASP A 105 13.20 -17.87 -9.73
C ASP A 105 13.50 -18.35 -8.31
N GLU A 106 13.36 -17.47 -7.31
CA GLU A 106 13.51 -17.79 -5.89
C GLU A 106 12.22 -18.34 -5.26
N LEU A 107 11.11 -18.32 -6.00
CA LEU A 107 9.81 -18.67 -5.47
C LEU A 107 9.74 -20.13 -4.97
N ASP A 108 10.32 -21.09 -5.69
CA ASP A 108 10.29 -22.51 -5.28
C ASP A 108 10.94 -22.70 -3.89
N ASP A 109 12.14 -22.13 -3.71
CA ASP A 109 12.84 -22.14 -2.43
C ASP A 109 12.05 -21.45 -1.31
N PHE A 110 11.29 -20.41 -1.65
CA PHE A 110 10.43 -19.74 -0.69
C PHE A 110 9.20 -20.58 -0.32
N VAL A 111 8.56 -21.26 -1.28
CA VAL A 111 7.44 -22.18 -1.01
C VAL A 111 7.90 -23.35 -0.14
N GLN A 112 9.11 -23.89 -0.35
CA GLN A 112 9.69 -24.89 0.55
C GLN A 112 9.85 -24.38 2.00
N LYS A 113 10.11 -23.08 2.18
CA LYS A 113 10.14 -22.46 3.51
C LYS A 113 8.74 -22.28 4.08
N ILE A 114 7.75 -21.90 3.26
CA ILE A 114 6.33 -21.80 3.67
C ILE A 114 5.83 -23.12 4.25
N ILE A 115 6.00 -24.23 3.54
CA ILE A 115 5.52 -25.55 4.00
C ILE A 115 6.23 -26.05 5.27
N LYS A 116 7.46 -25.57 5.52
CA LYS A 116 8.24 -25.86 6.74
C LYS A 116 7.96 -24.85 7.86
N HIS A 117 7.01 -23.94 7.68
CA HIS A 117 6.69 -22.83 8.58
C HIS A 117 7.89 -21.93 8.89
N ARG A 118 8.84 -21.79 7.95
CA ARG A 118 10.06 -20.98 8.05
C ARG A 118 9.90 -19.63 7.36
N TYR A 119 8.87 -18.89 7.76
CA TYR A 119 8.60 -17.54 7.28
C TYR A 119 8.08 -16.68 8.43
N ARG A 120 8.05 -15.37 8.22
CA ARG A 120 7.40 -14.41 9.12
C ARG A 120 6.44 -13.55 8.33
N VAL A 121 5.40 -13.08 8.99
CA VAL A 121 4.48 -12.06 8.46
C VAL A 121 4.81 -10.77 9.18
N ASP A 122 5.20 -9.76 8.42
CA ASP A 122 5.51 -8.44 8.96
C ASP A 122 4.25 -7.57 8.90
N GLU A 123 3.82 -7.07 10.05
CA GLU A 123 2.72 -6.09 10.15
C GLU A 123 3.22 -4.73 9.68
N ARG A 124 2.49 -4.11 8.74
CA ARG A 124 2.81 -2.79 8.19
C ARG A 124 1.63 -1.85 8.38
N ALA A 125 1.93 -0.62 8.79
CA ALA A 125 0.91 0.40 9.00
C ALA A 125 0.28 0.84 7.67
N VAL A 126 -1.03 1.05 7.70
CA VAL A 126 -1.83 1.66 6.63
C VAL A 126 -2.51 2.89 7.23
N LEU A 127 -2.57 3.99 6.49
CA LEU A 127 -3.36 5.15 6.89
C LEU A 127 -4.81 4.97 6.43
N GLU A 128 -5.76 5.10 7.35
CA GLU A 128 -7.16 5.34 7.02
C GLU A 128 -7.41 6.84 6.94
N ALA A 129 -7.92 7.29 5.80
CA ALA A 129 -8.33 8.67 5.57
C ALA A 129 -9.86 8.74 5.47
N THR A 130 -10.46 9.61 6.26
CA THR A 130 -11.88 9.95 6.14
C THR A 130 -11.99 11.34 5.52
N VAL A 131 -12.47 11.40 4.28
CA VAL A 131 -12.65 12.66 3.54
C VAL A 131 -14.10 13.10 3.67
N ILE A 132 -14.30 14.27 4.27
CA ILE A 132 -15.61 14.87 4.48
C ILE A 132 -15.77 16.05 3.53
N LYS A 133 -16.76 15.99 2.63
CA LYS A 133 -17.12 17.08 1.71
C LYS A 133 -18.64 17.17 1.57
N ASN A 134 -19.22 18.33 1.89
CA ASN A 134 -20.66 18.58 1.81
C ASN A 134 -21.49 17.48 2.52
N ASP A 135 -21.13 17.19 3.78
CA ASP A 135 -21.73 16.12 4.62
C ASP A 135 -21.64 14.70 4.06
N LYS A 136 -20.89 14.49 2.97
CA LYS A 136 -20.56 13.16 2.46
C LYS A 136 -19.20 12.74 2.98
N GLU A 137 -19.18 11.55 3.56
CA GLU A 137 -17.99 10.89 4.06
C GLU A 137 -17.57 9.80 3.08
N VAL A 138 -16.30 9.81 2.70
CA VAL A 138 -15.68 8.72 1.92
C VAL A 138 -14.40 8.29 2.60
N LYS A 139 -14.29 6.98 2.84
CA LYS A 139 -13.09 6.36 3.41
C LYS A 139 -12.13 5.92 2.33
N TYR A 140 -10.85 6.08 2.63
CA TYR A 140 -9.75 5.66 1.79
C TYR A 140 -8.64 5.05 2.63
N TYR A 141 -7.85 4.17 2.02
CA TYR A 141 -6.69 3.56 2.64
C TYR A 141 -5.44 3.86 1.81
N ALA A 142 -4.39 4.34 2.47
CA ALA A 142 -3.09 4.60 1.87
C ALA A 142 -2.02 3.72 2.52
N PHE A 143 -1.34 2.92 1.69
CA PHE A 143 -0.19 2.15 2.14
C PHE A 143 1.07 3.02 2.26
N ASN A 144 1.21 4.03 1.41
CA ASN A 144 2.34 4.95 1.43
C ASN A 144 1.95 6.27 2.09
N ASP A 145 1.25 7.14 1.35
CA ASP A 145 1.11 8.55 1.70
C ASP A 145 -0.33 9.03 1.45
N ILE A 146 -0.83 9.94 2.28
CA ILE A 146 -1.97 10.80 1.97
C ILE A 146 -1.44 12.21 1.78
N VAL A 147 -1.77 12.83 0.65
CA VAL A 147 -1.34 14.20 0.34
C VAL A 147 -2.53 15.11 0.21
N LEU A 148 -2.58 16.19 0.99
CA LEU A 148 -3.48 17.31 0.75
C LEU A 148 -2.69 18.43 0.06
N THR A 149 -3.06 18.77 -1.16
CA THR A 149 -2.29 19.70 -2.00
C THR A 149 -3.19 20.65 -2.79
N ARG A 150 -2.59 21.75 -3.25
CA ARG A 150 -3.22 22.75 -4.11
C ARG A 150 -3.69 22.17 -5.45
N THR A 151 -4.73 22.77 -6.04
CA THR A 151 -5.23 22.38 -7.37
C THR A 151 -4.49 23.01 -8.55
N ARG A 152 -3.79 24.13 -8.32
CA ARG A 152 -3.09 24.91 -9.36
C ARG A 152 -1.76 25.43 -8.84
N VAL A 153 -0.75 25.45 -9.71
CA VAL A 153 0.61 25.92 -9.40
C VAL A 153 0.68 27.43 -9.10
N SER A 154 -0.34 28.20 -9.47
CA SER A 154 -0.34 29.66 -9.25
C SER A 154 -0.60 30.09 -7.81
N ASN A 155 -1.19 29.22 -6.98
CA ASN A 155 -1.67 29.58 -5.64
C ASN A 155 -1.02 28.68 -4.59
N MET A 156 -0.84 29.18 -3.37
CA MET A 156 -0.53 28.35 -2.21
C MET A 156 -1.83 27.83 -1.60
N ILE A 157 -1.76 26.67 -0.95
CA ILE A 157 -2.86 26.16 -0.12
C ILE A 157 -2.59 26.48 1.35
N HIS A 158 -3.65 26.81 2.07
CA HIS A 158 -3.67 26.97 3.51
C HIS A 158 -4.27 25.72 4.16
N ILE A 159 -3.48 25.04 5.01
CA ILE A 159 -3.89 23.78 5.65
C ILE A 159 -3.74 23.92 7.17
N GLU A 160 -4.85 24.07 7.86
CA GLU A 160 -4.93 23.94 9.31
C GLU A 160 -4.83 22.47 9.69
N THR A 161 -3.90 22.15 10.60
CA THR A 161 -3.67 20.78 11.06
C THR A 161 -3.89 20.69 12.57
N LEU A 162 -4.69 19.71 12.97
CA LEU A 162 -4.95 19.37 14.35
C LEU A 162 -4.45 17.96 14.63
N ILE A 163 -4.04 17.73 15.88
CA ILE A 163 -3.70 16.41 16.40
C ILE A 163 -4.62 16.14 17.58
N ASP A 164 -5.38 15.03 17.54
CA ASP A 164 -6.40 14.68 18.53
C ASP A 164 -7.33 15.88 18.84
N SER A 165 -7.82 16.52 17.78
CA SER A 165 -8.69 17.70 17.82
C SER A 165 -8.11 18.95 18.51
N ARG A 166 -6.79 19.00 18.75
CA ARG A 166 -6.08 20.18 19.25
C ARG A 166 -5.30 20.84 18.13
N SER A 167 -5.37 22.17 18.05
CA SER A 167 -4.57 22.95 17.09
C SER A 167 -3.10 22.61 17.25
N PHE A 168 -2.46 22.23 16.14
CA PHE A 168 -1.06 21.84 16.11
C PHE A 168 -0.24 22.82 15.29
N ASN A 169 -0.58 22.99 14.02
CA ASN A 169 0.13 23.89 13.11
C ASN A 169 -0.75 24.27 11.92
N THR A 170 -0.35 25.34 11.24
CA THR A 170 -0.96 25.79 9.99
C THR A 170 0.11 25.88 8.92
N TYR A 171 -0.09 25.16 7.82
CA TYR A 171 0.86 25.08 6.72
C TYR A 171 0.43 25.98 5.57
N TYR A 172 1.42 26.68 4.99
CA TYR A 172 1.28 27.52 3.80
C TYR A 172 2.32 27.06 2.79
N GLY A 173 1.89 26.63 1.61
CA GLY A 173 2.81 26.14 0.58
C GLY A 173 2.08 25.34 -0.49
N ASP A 174 2.71 24.27 -0.95
CA ASP A 174 2.14 23.41 -2.00
C ASP A 174 1.22 22.32 -1.42
N GLY A 175 1.44 21.90 -0.18
CA GLY A 175 0.62 20.90 0.48
C GLY A 175 1.28 20.30 1.71
N VAL A 176 0.67 19.25 2.24
CA VAL A 176 1.16 18.46 3.37
C VAL A 176 0.97 16.98 3.08
N ILE A 177 1.99 16.18 3.41
CA ILE A 177 2.01 14.73 3.29
C ILE A 177 1.87 14.12 4.69
N VAL A 178 0.98 13.15 4.84
CA VAL A 178 0.97 12.20 5.95
C VAL A 178 1.46 10.87 5.41
N SER A 179 2.59 10.38 5.91
CA SER A 179 3.31 9.22 5.36
C SER A 179 3.40 8.08 6.37
N THR A 180 3.07 6.86 5.95
CA THR A 180 3.38 5.65 6.71
C THR A 180 4.91 5.43 6.75
N PRO A 181 5.41 4.55 7.62
CA PRO A 181 6.82 4.18 7.58
C PRO A 181 7.24 3.59 6.24
N THR A 182 6.33 2.87 5.58
CA THR A 182 6.58 2.30 4.25
C THR A 182 6.58 3.37 3.14
N GLY A 183 5.68 4.35 3.21
CA GLY A 183 5.66 5.51 2.32
C GLY A 183 6.81 6.48 2.53
N SER A 184 7.54 6.36 3.65
CA SER A 184 8.60 7.30 4.00
C SER A 184 9.71 7.41 2.94
N THR A 185 9.93 6.36 2.15
CA THR A 185 10.89 6.29 1.03
C THR A 185 10.31 6.68 -0.33
N ALA A 186 9.01 6.99 -0.40
CA ALA A 186 8.30 7.39 -1.61
C ALA A 186 8.23 8.93 -1.74
N TYR A 187 7.03 9.52 -1.81
CA TYR A 187 6.90 10.96 -2.04
C TYR A 187 7.37 11.78 -0.83
N ASN A 188 7.17 11.25 0.37
CA ASN A 188 7.69 11.83 1.61
C ASN A 188 9.20 12.13 1.55
N LEU A 189 10.02 11.19 1.07
CA LEU A 189 11.46 11.37 0.94
C LEU A 189 11.79 12.52 -0.02
N SER A 190 11.08 12.58 -1.14
CA SER A 190 11.24 13.62 -2.16
C SER A 190 10.86 15.01 -1.65
N ALA A 191 9.90 15.10 -0.72
CA ALA A 191 9.51 16.33 -0.03
C ALA A 191 10.43 16.69 1.15
N GLY A 192 11.49 15.92 1.39
CA GLY A 192 12.47 16.16 2.46
C GLY A 192 12.10 15.56 3.82
N GLY A 193 11.10 14.67 3.86
CA GLY A 193 10.73 13.89 5.04
C GLY A 193 11.78 12.82 5.41
N PRO A 194 11.80 12.34 6.66
CA PRO A 194 12.75 11.33 7.11
C PRO A 194 12.41 9.94 6.55
N VAL A 195 13.43 9.10 6.41
CA VAL A 195 13.24 7.65 6.23
C VAL A 195 12.88 7.03 7.57
N LEU A 196 11.83 6.22 7.59
CA LEU A 196 11.31 5.56 8.78
C LEU A 196 11.49 4.04 8.66
N PHE A 197 11.72 3.38 9.80
CA PHE A 197 11.81 1.92 9.82
C PHE A 197 10.42 1.29 9.61
N PRO A 198 10.21 0.39 8.63
CA PRO A 198 8.88 -0.04 8.19
C PRO A 198 7.93 -0.59 9.27
N MET A 199 8.46 -1.24 10.32
CA MET A 199 7.65 -1.85 11.39
C MET A 199 7.41 -0.90 12.58
N SER A 200 7.73 0.38 12.44
CA SER A 200 7.51 1.37 13.50
C SER A 200 6.05 1.84 13.51
N ASN A 201 5.42 1.96 14.68
CA ASN A 201 4.07 2.51 14.78
C ASN A 201 4.08 4.04 14.88
N VAL A 202 4.47 4.70 13.78
CA VAL A 202 4.58 6.15 13.62
C VAL A 202 4.16 6.58 12.21
N PHE A 203 3.86 7.85 12.01
CA PHE A 203 3.77 8.46 10.68
C PHE A 203 4.62 9.73 10.63
N ALA A 204 5.00 10.14 9.41
CA ALA A 204 5.63 11.44 9.17
C ALA A 204 4.60 12.45 8.64
N LEU A 205 4.65 13.67 9.16
CA LEU A 205 3.90 14.83 8.67
C LEU A 205 4.90 15.78 8.00
N THR A 206 4.87 15.84 6.67
CA THR A 206 5.89 16.51 5.86
C THR A 206 5.27 17.61 5.00
N PRO A 207 5.59 18.90 5.25
CA PRO A 207 5.11 19.99 4.39
C PRO A 207 5.83 19.98 3.03
N ILE A 208 5.10 20.30 1.97
CA ILE A 208 5.63 20.40 0.60
C ILE A 208 5.86 21.88 0.29
N CYS A 209 7.12 22.23 -0.02
CA CYS A 209 7.54 23.60 -0.34
C CYS A 209 6.93 24.66 0.59
N PRO A 210 7.07 24.54 1.93
CA PRO A 210 6.46 25.48 2.86
C PRO A 210 7.06 26.88 2.66
N HIS A 211 6.20 27.90 2.69
CA HIS A 211 6.63 29.30 2.63
C HIS A 211 7.42 29.69 3.89
N SER A 212 7.16 29.03 5.03
CA SER A 212 7.91 29.25 6.26
C SER A 212 9.21 28.46 6.29
N LEU A 213 10.33 29.17 6.52
CA LEU A 213 11.67 28.57 6.62
C LEU A 213 11.87 27.67 7.86
N THR A 214 11.00 27.77 8.86
CA THR A 214 11.09 26.99 10.12
C THR A 214 10.22 25.74 10.12
N GLN A 215 9.34 25.57 9.13
CA GLN A 215 8.53 24.36 9.02
C GLN A 215 9.42 23.18 8.61
N ARG A 216 9.33 22.09 9.38
CA ARG A 216 10.12 20.87 9.20
C ARG A 216 9.19 19.66 9.26
N PRO A 217 9.58 18.52 8.64
CA PRO A 217 8.91 17.25 8.86
C PRO A 217 8.89 16.87 10.34
N ILE A 218 7.80 16.26 10.78
CA ILE A 218 7.64 15.79 12.16
C ILE A 218 7.22 14.33 12.14
N VAL A 219 7.82 13.53 13.02
CA VAL A 219 7.43 12.13 13.24
C VAL A 219 6.53 12.06 14.46
N LEU A 220 5.38 11.43 14.31
CA LEU A 220 4.35 11.36 15.34
C LEU A 220 3.94 9.90 15.59
N PRO A 221 3.59 9.52 16.83
CA PRO A 221 3.02 8.22 17.14
C PRO A 221 1.78 7.89 16.30
N GLY A 222 1.71 6.66 15.77
CA GLY A 222 0.61 6.21 14.90
C GLY A 222 -0.76 6.08 15.57
N LYS A 223 -0.82 6.29 16.88
CA LYS A 223 -2.06 6.34 17.67
C LYS A 223 -2.81 7.68 17.57
N PHE A 224 -2.16 8.72 17.07
CA PHE A 224 -2.75 10.05 16.97
C PHE A 224 -3.65 10.19 15.75
N ALA A 225 -4.74 10.92 15.90
CA ALA A 225 -5.60 11.32 14.77
C ALA A 225 -5.13 12.67 14.24
N ILE A 226 -4.82 12.75 12.94
CA ILE A 226 -4.54 14.02 12.25
C ILE A 226 -5.81 14.49 11.56
N GLU A 227 -6.22 15.72 11.83
CA GLU A 227 -7.24 16.40 11.05
C GLU A 227 -6.58 17.50 10.22
N MET A 228 -6.78 17.48 8.90
CA MET A 228 -6.34 18.55 8.00
C MET A 228 -7.56 19.26 7.43
N ARG A 229 -7.60 20.58 7.55
CA ARG A 229 -8.70 21.43 7.08
C ARG A 229 -8.16 22.52 6.19
N THR A 230 -8.90 22.85 5.13
CA THR A 230 -8.58 23.97 4.25
C THR A 230 -9.86 24.74 3.96
N SER A 231 -9.76 26.07 3.97
CA SER A 231 -10.85 26.96 3.59
C SER A 231 -10.95 27.17 2.08
N GLU A 232 -10.02 26.61 1.30
CA GLU A 232 -10.01 26.71 -0.15
C GLU A 232 -11.21 25.98 -0.76
N GLU A 233 -11.86 26.58 -1.76
CA GLU A 233 -13.01 25.97 -2.46
C GLU A 233 -12.63 24.62 -3.11
N ARG A 234 -11.36 24.48 -3.51
CA ARG A 234 -10.85 23.26 -4.17
C ARG A 234 -9.44 22.93 -3.69
N ALA A 235 -9.31 21.70 -3.18
CA ALA A 235 -8.04 21.05 -2.90
C ALA A 235 -8.02 19.67 -3.57
N LEU A 236 -6.82 19.13 -3.76
CA LEU A 236 -6.60 17.77 -4.23
C LEU A 236 -6.17 16.89 -3.07
N ILE A 237 -6.72 15.68 -3.03
CA ILE A 237 -6.27 14.62 -2.13
C ILE A 237 -5.71 13.50 -3.00
N ILE A 238 -4.46 13.10 -2.74
CA ILE A 238 -3.78 12.00 -3.43
C ILE A 238 -3.57 10.87 -2.42
N ILE A 239 -3.93 9.63 -2.81
CA ILE A 239 -3.96 8.41 -1.98
C ILE A 239 -3.51 7.19 -2.78
#